data_AF-A0A5B7SRP1-F1
#
_entry.id   AF-A0A5B7SRP1-F1
#
_cell.length_a   1.000
_cell.length_b   1.000
_cell.length_c   1.000
_cell.angle_alpha   90.00
_cell.angle_beta   90.00
_cell.angle_gamma   90.00
#
_symmetry.space_group_name_H-M   'P 1'
#
loop_
_entity.id
_entity.type
_entity.pdbx_description
1 polymer ?
#
loop_
_entity_poly.entity_id
_entity_poly.type
_entity_poly.pdbx_seq_one_letter_code
_entity_poly.pdbx_strand_id
1 'polypeptide(L)'
;MKRNILFLFTIAFLFIACSNDDSNPTTEETTEEGVDETPEEETPEEETPDVDCGAAVTDFDAKPSDFEISTTVGEKFIRNNTDQVQAALDTCGEGGVVWLEDKVWIIDRPLVPKFNNTKIVGGTLKRGDAVKSALTQAVQVGDSVLNVENSDAFYPGLILSVAGGDQYEDALFPLVFVATAEDGRITLGSGSAMDFEPGDVVFNTTPLIAILNNTVNGTIISNVTFDGNEENNNETNDWRINTGLALSGKDQIVECSSFINSPGESMIGHNVTVRNTTGENLFGSFFHASALESGTILIENCSTNDTNKAPFGTNGHNEGTITLSNNSGNLTIKDSNFTLGGQSAWGVIAEDDCNIIATNTTFADHPRKYFLDTVPDAPCFDDSDVTYTNVPN
;
A
#
# COMPACT_ATOMS: atom_id res chain seq x y z
N MET A 1 -16.49 9.57 -36.89
CA MET A 1 -15.42 8.95 -36.08
C MET A 1 -15.20 9.80 -34.86
N LYS A 2 -15.73 9.39 -33.70
CA LYS A 2 -15.47 10.06 -32.42
C LYS A 2 -14.12 9.55 -31.92
N ARG A 3 -13.19 10.47 -31.64
CA ARG A 3 -11.87 10.18 -31.05
C ARG A 3 -12.09 9.89 -29.56
N ASN A 4 -11.85 8.64 -29.14
CA ASN A 4 -11.74 8.30 -27.73
C ASN A 4 -10.41 8.88 -27.23
N ILE A 5 -10.49 9.82 -26.29
CA ILE A 5 -9.34 10.36 -25.57
C ILE A 5 -9.01 9.32 -24.48
N LEU A 6 -7.96 8.54 -24.72
CA LEU A 6 -7.37 7.63 -23.74
C LEU A 6 -6.51 8.48 -22.80
N PHE A 7 -6.92 8.61 -21.54
CA PHE A 7 -6.09 9.19 -20.49
C PHE A 7 -4.98 8.19 -20.15
N LEU A 8 -3.73 8.51 -20.53
CA LEU A 8 -2.56 7.84 -19.98
C LEU A 8 -2.39 8.29 -18.52
N PHE A 9 -2.48 7.35 -17.58
CA PHE A 9 -2.08 7.56 -16.20
C PHE A 9 -0.64 7.09 -16.05
N THR A 10 0.30 8.04 -15.98
CA THR A 10 1.67 7.76 -15.58
C THR A 10 1.74 7.90 -14.06
N ILE A 11 1.80 6.77 -13.35
CA ILE A 11 2.18 6.76 -11.93
C ILE A 11 3.70 6.96 -11.91
N ALA A 12 4.13 8.17 -11.58
CA ALA A 12 5.55 8.50 -11.45
C ALA A 12 5.98 8.22 -10.01
N PHE A 13 6.66 7.09 -9.79
CA PHE A 13 7.54 6.89 -8.64
C PHE A 13 8.97 7.15 -9.10
N LEU A 14 9.66 8.10 -8.45
CA LEU A 14 11.05 8.42 -8.74
C LEU A 14 11.92 7.52 -7.85
N PHE A 15 12.59 6.52 -8.43
CA PHE A 15 13.55 5.69 -7.72
C PHE A 15 14.87 6.44 -7.51
N ILE A 16 15.28 6.65 -6.26
CA ILE A 16 16.67 6.94 -5.91
C ILE A 16 17.26 5.61 -5.44
N ALA A 17 18.13 5.01 -6.27
CA ALA A 17 18.93 3.87 -5.88
C ALA A 17 20.13 4.37 -5.05
N CYS A 18 20.21 3.97 -3.78
CA CYS A 18 21.37 4.24 -2.93
C CYS A 18 22.43 3.15 -3.14
N SER A 19 23.65 3.57 -3.52
CA SER A 19 24.80 2.69 -3.74
C SER A 19 25.60 2.46 -2.44
N ASN A 20 26.01 1.21 -2.20
CA ASN A 20 26.91 0.82 -1.10
C ASN A 20 28.33 1.40 -1.29
N ASP A 21 28.88 2.03 -0.24
CA ASP A 21 30.33 2.22 -0.11
C ASP A 21 30.75 2.16 1.38
N ASP A 22 31.68 1.27 1.68
CA ASP A 22 32.20 0.96 3.02
C ASP A 22 33.17 2.06 3.52
N SER A 23 32.89 2.68 4.67
CA SER A 23 33.97 3.10 5.59
C SER A 23 33.48 3.41 7.02
N ASN A 24 34.18 2.80 7.97
CA ASN A 24 33.98 2.89 9.41
C ASN A 24 34.69 4.12 10.01
N PRO A 25 34.11 4.81 11.01
CA PRO A 25 34.95 5.31 12.08
C PRO A 25 34.39 5.17 13.52
N THR A 26 35.37 4.96 14.39
CA THR A 26 35.48 4.99 15.86
C THR A 26 34.64 6.01 16.65
N THR A 27 34.14 5.51 17.78
CA THR A 27 33.50 6.15 18.94
C THR A 27 34.36 7.17 19.70
N GLU A 28 33.76 8.31 20.07
CA GLU A 28 34.17 9.16 21.19
C GLU A 28 33.02 9.34 22.19
N GLU A 29 33.31 9.15 23.49
CA GLU A 29 32.44 9.42 24.62
C GLU A 29 32.33 10.93 24.89
N THR A 30 31.14 11.45 25.13
CA THR A 30 30.95 12.73 25.82
C THR A 30 29.83 12.66 26.88
N THR A 31 30.06 13.46 27.90
CA THR A 31 29.51 13.48 29.26
C THR A 31 28.14 14.14 29.40
N GLU A 32 27.32 13.59 30.31
CA GLU A 32 26.04 14.11 30.78
C GLU A 32 26.16 15.45 31.53
N GLU A 33 25.32 16.43 31.20
CA GLU A 33 24.93 17.52 32.10
C GLU A 33 23.41 17.53 32.28
N GLY A 34 22.99 17.66 33.55
CA GLY A 34 21.61 17.51 34.00
C GLY A 34 20.71 18.71 33.63
N VAL A 35 19.47 18.40 33.30
CA VAL A 35 18.41 19.36 33.00
C VAL A 35 17.43 19.43 34.18
N ASP A 36 17.11 20.68 34.53
CA ASP A 36 16.26 21.14 35.62
C ASP A 36 14.77 20.99 35.24
N GLU A 37 14.01 20.19 36.00
CA GLU A 37 12.60 19.92 35.75
C GLU A 37 11.72 21.11 36.20
N THR A 38 11.07 21.75 35.23
CA THR A 38 9.98 22.72 35.49
C THR A 38 8.64 21.96 35.42
N PRO A 39 7.67 22.19 36.33
CA PRO A 39 6.43 21.40 36.35
C PRO A 39 5.55 21.75 35.15
N GLU A 40 5.18 20.72 34.38
CA GLU A 40 4.26 20.84 33.26
C GLU A 40 2.83 21.11 33.75
N GLU A 41 2.18 22.07 33.09
CA GLU A 41 0.80 22.46 33.31
C GLU A 41 -0.10 21.50 32.54
N GLU A 42 -0.83 20.62 33.24
CA GLU A 42 -1.71 19.61 32.63
C GLU A 42 -2.75 20.29 31.72
N THR A 43 -2.65 20.02 30.43
CA THR A 43 -3.60 20.48 29.41
C THR A 43 -4.80 19.53 29.43
N PRO A 44 -6.05 20.01 29.39
CA PRO A 44 -7.22 19.13 29.47
C PRO A 44 -7.25 18.14 28.30
N GLU A 45 -7.36 16.85 28.60
CA GLU A 45 -7.57 15.80 27.59
C GLU A 45 -8.87 16.08 26.81
N GLU A 46 -8.72 16.36 25.52
CA GLU A 46 -9.85 16.49 24.60
C GLU A 46 -10.42 15.07 24.38
N GLU A 47 -11.63 14.80 24.88
CA GLU A 47 -12.31 13.52 24.65
C GLU A 47 -12.45 13.27 23.15
N THR A 48 -11.68 12.31 22.62
CA THR A 48 -11.82 11.86 21.25
C THR A 48 -13.14 11.09 21.11
N PRO A 49 -13.95 11.36 20.06
CA PRO A 49 -15.21 10.68 19.87
C PRO A 49 -14.98 9.18 19.61
N ASP A 50 -15.62 8.35 20.44
CA ASP A 50 -15.65 6.90 20.31
C ASP A 50 -16.21 6.51 18.92
N VAL A 51 -15.43 5.81 18.10
CA VAL A 51 -15.82 5.43 16.74
C VAL A 51 -16.52 4.09 16.79
N ASP A 52 -17.83 4.07 16.50
CA ASP A 52 -18.62 2.85 16.46
C ASP A 52 -18.33 2.03 15.19
N CYS A 53 -17.40 1.08 15.30
CA CYS A 53 -17.08 0.13 14.24
C CYS A 53 -18.21 -0.86 13.89
N GLY A 54 -19.31 -0.86 14.65
CA GLY A 54 -20.46 -1.76 14.48
C GLY A 54 -21.71 -1.10 13.89
N ALA A 55 -21.63 0.18 13.49
CA ALA A 55 -22.79 0.88 12.93
C ALA A 55 -23.24 0.20 11.62
N ALA A 56 -24.47 -0.33 11.63
CA ALA A 56 -25.05 -0.91 10.43
C ALA A 56 -25.26 0.18 9.37
N VAL A 57 -24.74 -0.05 8.16
CA VAL A 57 -25.02 0.82 7.01
C VAL A 57 -26.47 0.62 6.59
N THR A 58 -27.32 1.60 6.86
CA THR A 58 -28.74 1.55 6.48
C THR A 58 -29.05 2.36 5.23
N ASP A 59 -28.21 3.34 4.89
CA ASP A 59 -28.36 4.21 3.72
C ASP A 59 -27.10 4.10 2.84
N PHE A 60 -27.29 3.73 1.57
CA PHE A 60 -26.22 3.62 0.57
C PHE A 60 -26.72 4.02 -0.82
N ASP A 61 -25.82 4.52 -1.66
CA ASP A 61 -26.12 5.02 -3.01
C ASP A 61 -25.91 3.96 -4.09
N ALA A 62 -24.96 3.05 -3.88
CA ALA A 62 -24.67 1.97 -4.80
C ALA A 62 -24.17 0.73 -4.05
N LYS A 63 -24.46 -0.45 -4.61
CA LYS A 63 -23.83 -1.70 -4.20
C LYS A 63 -23.35 -2.47 -5.43
N PRO A 64 -22.22 -3.19 -5.37
CA PRO A 64 -21.68 -3.84 -6.56
C PRO A 64 -22.59 -4.92 -7.17
N SER A 65 -23.45 -5.58 -6.38
CA SER A 65 -24.37 -6.59 -6.94
C SER A 65 -25.47 -6.06 -7.86
N ASP A 66 -25.68 -4.73 -7.90
CA ASP A 66 -26.61 -4.11 -8.84
C ASP A 66 -26.11 -4.20 -10.29
N PHE A 67 -24.83 -4.55 -10.50
CA PHE A 67 -24.19 -4.63 -11.81
C PHE A 67 -23.93 -6.09 -12.19
N GLU A 68 -24.80 -6.70 -12.99
CA GLU A 68 -24.69 -8.13 -13.32
C GLU A 68 -23.48 -8.44 -14.21
N ILE A 69 -22.77 -9.55 -13.95
CA ILE A 69 -21.68 -10.04 -14.79
C ILE A 69 -22.22 -10.42 -16.18
N SER A 70 -21.40 -10.20 -17.22
CA SER A 70 -21.77 -10.36 -18.62
C SER A 70 -22.78 -9.34 -19.14
N THR A 71 -22.90 -8.18 -18.48
CA THR A 71 -23.70 -7.04 -18.95
C THR A 71 -22.85 -5.83 -19.30
N THR A 72 -23.47 -4.76 -19.82
CA THR A 72 -22.78 -3.50 -20.15
C THR A 72 -23.42 -2.32 -19.43
N VAL A 73 -22.59 -1.51 -18.77
CA VAL A 73 -22.99 -0.34 -17.98
C VAL A 73 -22.14 0.84 -18.45
N GLY A 74 -22.75 1.90 -18.99
CA GLY A 74 -22.02 3.10 -19.43
C GLY A 74 -20.87 2.83 -20.41
N GLU A 75 -21.09 1.94 -21.39
CA GLU A 75 -20.09 1.45 -22.38
C GLU A 75 -19.02 0.49 -21.84
N LYS A 76 -19.06 0.13 -20.56
CA LYS A 76 -18.13 -0.84 -19.95
C LYS A 76 -18.80 -2.21 -19.78
N PHE A 77 -18.11 -3.26 -20.21
CA PHE A 77 -18.56 -4.63 -20.01
C PHE A 77 -18.16 -5.11 -18.61
N ILE A 78 -19.10 -5.67 -17.86
CA ILE A 78 -18.89 -6.18 -16.50
C ILE A 78 -18.42 -7.64 -16.57
N ARG A 79 -17.13 -7.88 -16.35
CA ARG A 79 -16.52 -9.21 -16.50
C ARG A 79 -16.41 -9.98 -15.20
N ASN A 80 -16.14 -9.27 -14.12
CA ASN A 80 -15.74 -9.84 -12.84
C ASN A 80 -16.16 -8.93 -11.68
N ASN A 81 -15.90 -9.38 -10.45
CA ASN A 81 -16.18 -8.62 -9.23
C ASN A 81 -15.51 -7.23 -9.25
N THR A 82 -14.29 -7.10 -9.78
CA THR A 82 -13.64 -5.80 -9.92
C THR A 82 -14.45 -4.82 -10.76
N ASP A 83 -15.01 -5.26 -11.90
CA ASP A 83 -15.89 -4.41 -12.72
C ASP A 83 -17.18 -4.04 -11.98
N GLN A 84 -17.74 -4.95 -11.18
CA GLN A 84 -18.94 -4.67 -10.37
C GLN A 84 -18.68 -3.58 -9.33
N VAL A 85 -17.58 -3.70 -8.58
CA VAL A 85 -17.23 -2.74 -7.53
C VAL A 85 -16.86 -1.40 -8.15
N GLN A 86 -16.08 -1.41 -9.24
CA GLN A 86 -15.75 -0.18 -9.96
C GLN A 86 -17.00 0.49 -10.56
N ALA A 87 -17.99 -0.27 -11.03
CA ALA A 87 -19.24 0.31 -11.54
C ALA A 87 -20.06 0.97 -10.42
N ALA A 88 -20.05 0.42 -9.21
CA ALA A 88 -20.67 1.04 -8.04
C ALA A 88 -19.97 2.36 -7.68
N LEU A 89 -18.63 2.37 -7.64
CA LEU A 89 -17.82 3.58 -7.43
C LEU A 89 -18.04 4.63 -8.52
N ASP A 90 -18.21 4.20 -9.78
CA ASP A 90 -18.46 5.09 -10.91
C ASP A 90 -19.87 5.72 -10.87
N THR A 91 -20.81 5.15 -10.10
CA THR A 91 -22.23 5.54 -10.07
C THR A 91 -22.64 6.27 -8.79
N CYS A 92 -21.95 6.06 -7.66
CA CYS A 92 -22.36 6.62 -6.36
C CYS A 92 -22.36 8.15 -6.32
N GLY A 93 -21.54 8.81 -7.14
CA GLY A 93 -21.41 10.27 -7.16
C GLY A 93 -20.62 10.85 -5.99
N GLU A 94 -20.52 12.18 -5.97
CA GLU A 94 -19.84 12.97 -4.94
C GLU A 94 -20.53 12.84 -3.58
N GLY A 95 -19.76 12.50 -2.54
CA GLY A 95 -20.31 12.20 -1.21
C GLY A 95 -21.02 10.84 -1.12
N GLY A 96 -21.04 10.06 -2.20
CA GLY A 96 -21.81 8.82 -2.29
C GLY A 96 -21.22 7.69 -1.45
N VAL A 97 -22.09 6.77 -1.02
CA VAL A 97 -21.77 5.60 -0.23
C VAL A 97 -21.88 4.34 -1.08
N VAL A 98 -20.76 3.65 -1.28
CA VAL A 98 -20.70 2.31 -1.85
C VAL A 98 -20.73 1.29 -0.71
N TRP A 99 -21.80 0.50 -0.65
CA TRP A 99 -21.90 -0.61 0.29
C TRP A 99 -21.40 -1.90 -0.35
N LEU A 100 -20.28 -2.40 0.16
CA LEU A 100 -19.77 -3.73 -0.13
C LEU A 100 -20.56 -4.72 0.72
N GLU A 101 -21.40 -5.52 0.06
CA GLU A 101 -22.16 -6.54 0.79
C GLU A 101 -21.23 -7.54 1.49
N ASP A 102 -21.73 -8.13 2.58
CA ASP A 102 -21.02 -9.09 3.44
C ASP A 102 -20.72 -10.40 2.69
N LYS A 103 -19.71 -10.33 1.83
CA LYS A 103 -19.13 -11.42 1.07
C LYS A 103 -17.73 -11.02 0.59
N VAL A 104 -17.04 -12.01 0.03
CA VAL A 104 -15.74 -11.82 -0.61
C VAL A 104 -15.91 -11.34 -2.06
N TRP A 105 -15.29 -10.21 -2.38
CA TRP A 105 -15.15 -9.63 -3.70
C TRP A 105 -13.72 -9.84 -4.19
N ILE A 106 -13.56 -10.66 -5.23
CA ILE A 106 -12.26 -10.94 -5.85
C ILE A 106 -11.81 -9.78 -6.75
N ILE A 107 -10.73 -9.10 -6.38
CA ILE A 107 -10.22 -7.89 -7.04
C ILE A 107 -8.90 -8.20 -7.74
N ASP A 108 -8.85 -7.99 -9.05
CA ASP A 108 -7.69 -8.32 -9.92
C ASP A 108 -7.02 -7.11 -10.58
N ARG A 109 -7.50 -5.90 -10.26
CA ARG A 109 -6.92 -4.60 -10.65
C ARG A 109 -7.39 -3.52 -9.66
N PRO A 110 -6.75 -2.34 -9.60
CA PRO A 110 -7.11 -1.32 -8.63
C PRO A 110 -8.53 -0.85 -8.81
N LEU A 111 -9.23 -0.71 -7.68
CA LEU A 111 -10.41 0.11 -7.59
C LEU A 111 -9.99 1.57 -7.44
N VAL A 112 -10.57 2.45 -8.25
CA VAL A 112 -10.22 3.87 -8.29
C VAL A 112 -11.49 4.71 -8.07
N PRO A 113 -11.69 5.26 -6.86
CA PRO A 113 -12.76 6.22 -6.61
C PRO A 113 -12.59 7.48 -7.48
N LYS A 114 -13.71 8.05 -7.95
CA LYS A 114 -13.71 9.19 -8.89
C LYS A 114 -14.31 10.48 -8.35
N PHE A 115 -15.01 10.40 -7.23
CA PHE A 115 -15.66 11.53 -6.61
C PHE A 115 -15.07 11.80 -5.23
N ASN A 116 -15.00 13.07 -4.82
CA ASN A 116 -14.54 13.36 -3.46
C ASN A 116 -15.61 12.92 -2.47
N ASN A 117 -15.18 12.77 -1.21
CA ASN A 117 -16.03 12.38 -0.10
C ASN A 117 -16.74 11.04 -0.29
N THR A 118 -16.23 10.18 -1.20
CA THR A 118 -16.78 8.84 -1.44
C THR A 118 -16.55 8.00 -0.19
N LYS A 119 -17.57 7.24 0.22
CA LYS A 119 -17.46 6.25 1.30
C LYS A 119 -17.52 4.83 0.74
N ILE A 120 -16.60 3.98 1.16
CA ILE A 120 -16.56 2.55 0.82
C ILE A 120 -16.71 1.80 2.12
N VAL A 121 -17.80 1.02 2.27
CA VAL A 121 -18.15 0.45 3.56
C VAL A 121 -18.52 -1.02 3.46
N GLY A 122 -18.00 -1.85 4.37
CA GLY A 122 -18.39 -3.26 4.54
C GLY A 122 -17.53 -4.28 3.76
N GLY A 123 -17.95 -5.54 3.84
CA GLY A 123 -17.49 -6.63 2.98
C GLY A 123 -15.99 -6.96 3.05
N THR A 124 -15.57 -7.87 2.16
CA THR A 124 -14.16 -8.26 2.02
C THR A 124 -13.71 -8.04 0.58
N LEU A 125 -12.65 -7.25 0.40
CA LEU A 125 -11.93 -7.13 -0.86
C LEU A 125 -10.74 -8.09 -0.80
N LYS A 126 -10.80 -9.17 -1.58
CA LYS A 126 -9.73 -10.17 -1.66
C LYS A 126 -8.99 -10.03 -2.98
N ARG A 127 -7.65 -9.97 -2.96
CA ARG A 127 -6.83 -10.00 -4.17
C ARG A 127 -7.08 -11.29 -4.96
N GLY A 128 -7.26 -11.17 -6.27
CA GLY A 128 -7.31 -12.33 -7.17
C GLY A 128 -6.01 -13.11 -7.15
N ASP A 129 -6.02 -14.31 -7.71
CA ASP A 129 -4.78 -15.08 -7.85
C ASP A 129 -3.83 -14.38 -8.83
N ALA A 130 -2.52 -14.47 -8.59
CA ALA A 130 -1.53 -13.90 -9.48
C ALA A 130 -1.64 -14.54 -10.88
N VAL A 131 -1.91 -13.71 -11.87
CA VAL A 131 -1.79 -14.01 -13.29
C VAL A 131 -0.33 -13.84 -13.66
N LYS A 132 0.33 -14.92 -14.09
CA LYS A 132 1.75 -14.90 -14.47
C LYS A 132 2.06 -15.79 -15.67
N SER A 133 3.08 -15.42 -16.43
CA SER A 133 3.69 -16.23 -17.49
C SER A 133 5.13 -15.79 -17.73
N ALA A 134 5.98 -16.67 -18.27
CA ALA A 134 7.34 -16.32 -18.67
C ALA A 134 7.39 -15.74 -20.11
N LEU A 135 8.32 -14.83 -20.35
CA LEU A 135 8.69 -14.35 -21.69
C LEU A 135 9.39 -15.46 -22.49
N THR A 136 9.00 -15.61 -23.75
CA THR A 136 9.62 -16.56 -24.69
C THR A 136 10.63 -15.90 -25.62
N GLN A 137 10.64 -14.56 -25.67
CA GLN A 137 11.52 -13.74 -26.48
C GLN A 137 11.93 -12.51 -25.70
N ALA A 138 13.12 -11.98 -26.00
CA ALA A 138 13.57 -10.71 -25.46
C ALA A 138 12.61 -9.58 -25.87
N VAL A 139 12.48 -8.60 -24.99
CA VAL A 139 11.70 -7.37 -25.21
C VAL A 139 12.68 -6.21 -25.20
N GLN A 140 12.49 -5.24 -26.09
CA GLN A 140 13.31 -4.03 -26.12
C GLN A 140 12.47 -2.79 -25.75
N VAL A 141 13.13 -1.72 -25.31
CA VAL A 141 12.48 -0.41 -25.10
C VAL A 141 11.68 -0.02 -26.34
N GLY A 142 10.39 0.28 -26.15
CA GLY A 142 9.44 0.67 -27.19
C GLY A 142 8.64 -0.49 -27.80
N ASP A 143 9.02 -1.75 -27.55
CA ASP A 143 8.24 -2.90 -28.00
C ASP A 143 6.87 -2.94 -27.31
N SER A 144 5.82 -3.16 -28.08
CA SER A 144 4.43 -3.20 -27.59
C SER A 144 3.86 -4.62 -27.55
N VAL A 145 4.71 -5.63 -27.67
CA VAL A 145 4.30 -7.03 -27.76
C VAL A 145 5.18 -7.86 -26.85
N LEU A 146 4.56 -8.60 -25.95
CA LEU A 146 5.20 -9.62 -25.13
C LEU A 146 4.82 -10.99 -25.71
N ASN A 147 5.81 -11.80 -26.06
CA ASN A 147 5.58 -13.20 -26.43
C ASN A 147 5.76 -14.04 -25.17
N VAL A 148 4.74 -14.77 -24.76
CA VAL A 148 4.68 -15.45 -23.46
C VAL A 148 4.35 -16.93 -23.61
N GLU A 149 4.72 -17.74 -22.62
CA GLU A 149 4.41 -19.19 -22.61
C GLU A 149 2.90 -19.47 -22.56
N ASN A 150 2.14 -18.68 -21.80
CA ASN A 150 0.68 -18.80 -21.68
C ASN A 150 0.03 -17.41 -21.56
N SER A 151 -1.00 -17.15 -22.36
CA SER A 151 -1.75 -15.89 -22.35
C SER A 151 -3.22 -16.04 -21.89
N ASP A 152 -3.67 -17.24 -21.49
CA ASP A 152 -5.08 -17.56 -21.23
C ASP A 152 -5.73 -16.71 -20.12
N ALA A 153 -4.96 -16.35 -19.10
CA ALA A 153 -5.43 -15.56 -17.97
C ALA A 153 -5.29 -14.04 -18.18
N PHE A 154 -4.67 -13.61 -19.28
CA PHE A 154 -4.49 -12.20 -19.60
C PHE A 154 -5.66 -11.69 -20.45
N TYR A 155 -6.14 -10.49 -20.16
CA TYR A 155 -7.27 -9.90 -20.88
C TYR A 155 -7.16 -8.38 -20.97
N PRO A 156 -7.86 -7.73 -21.93
CA PRO A 156 -7.79 -6.28 -22.10
C PRO A 156 -8.09 -5.47 -20.83
N GLY A 157 -7.20 -4.56 -20.45
CA GLY A 157 -7.33 -3.70 -19.27
C GLY A 157 -6.74 -4.27 -17.98
N LEU A 158 -6.21 -5.50 -17.99
CA LEU A 158 -5.34 -5.97 -16.91
C LEU A 158 -4.06 -5.13 -16.88
N ILE A 159 -3.55 -4.84 -15.69
CA ILE A 159 -2.32 -4.06 -15.49
C ILE A 159 -1.18 -5.04 -15.17
N LEU A 160 -0.08 -4.92 -15.89
CA LEU A 160 1.05 -5.83 -15.81
C LEU A 160 2.35 -5.12 -15.42
N SER A 161 3.22 -5.91 -14.80
CA SER A 161 4.66 -5.67 -14.70
C SER A 161 5.42 -6.83 -15.34
N VAL A 162 6.69 -6.58 -15.64
CA VAL A 162 7.64 -7.59 -16.07
C VAL A 162 8.87 -7.45 -15.18
N ALA A 163 9.43 -8.56 -14.74
CA ALA A 163 10.64 -8.58 -13.92
C ALA A 163 11.51 -9.80 -14.22
N GLY A 164 12.81 -9.60 -14.15
CA GLY A 164 13.78 -10.68 -14.07
C GLY A 164 14.18 -11.01 -12.63
N GLY A 165 14.86 -12.15 -12.48
CA GLY A 165 15.42 -12.60 -11.20
C GLY A 165 14.39 -13.12 -10.20
N ASP A 166 14.89 -13.65 -9.08
CA ASP A 166 14.07 -14.31 -8.06
C ASP A 166 13.38 -13.32 -7.11
N GLN A 167 13.83 -12.07 -7.07
CA GLN A 167 13.42 -11.08 -6.07
C GLN A 167 12.67 -9.90 -6.68
N TYR A 168 12.54 -9.86 -8.01
CA TYR A 168 11.79 -8.82 -8.71
C TYR A 168 12.31 -7.40 -8.38
N GLU A 169 13.58 -7.28 -7.94
CA GLU A 169 14.24 -6.00 -7.63
C GLU A 169 14.29 -5.08 -8.87
N ASP A 170 14.36 -5.70 -10.05
CA ASP A 170 14.29 -5.05 -11.36
C ASP A 170 12.85 -4.92 -11.91
N ALA A 171 11.82 -5.17 -11.09
CA ALA A 171 10.43 -5.08 -11.55
C ALA A 171 10.12 -3.71 -12.12
N LEU A 172 9.60 -3.72 -13.34
CA LEU A 172 9.35 -2.51 -14.09
C LEU A 172 8.26 -1.66 -13.45
N PHE A 173 8.64 -0.41 -13.19
CA PHE A 173 7.77 0.74 -13.31
C PHE A 173 8.11 1.42 -14.64
N PRO A 174 7.14 1.64 -15.56
CA PRO A 174 5.72 1.79 -15.31
C PRO A 174 4.85 0.54 -15.55
N LEU A 175 3.79 0.43 -14.76
CA LEU A 175 2.65 -0.45 -15.00
C LEU A 175 2.07 -0.24 -16.42
N VAL A 176 1.90 -1.32 -17.19
CA VAL A 176 1.34 -1.24 -18.56
C VAL A 176 0.04 -2.03 -18.66
N PHE A 177 -0.96 -1.46 -19.34
CA PHE A 177 -2.23 -2.17 -19.56
C PHE A 177 -2.15 -3.13 -20.76
N VAL A 178 -2.80 -4.28 -20.64
CA VAL A 178 -3.05 -5.20 -21.76
C VAL A 178 -4.05 -4.55 -22.72
N ALA A 179 -3.65 -4.32 -23.97
CA ALA A 179 -4.56 -3.90 -25.03
C ALA A 179 -5.32 -5.11 -25.60
N THR A 180 -4.59 -6.18 -25.94
CA THR A 180 -5.15 -7.47 -26.38
C THR A 180 -4.31 -8.63 -25.88
N ALA A 181 -4.92 -9.81 -25.74
CA ALA A 181 -4.23 -11.06 -25.46
C ALA A 181 -4.72 -12.11 -26.47
N GLU A 182 -3.77 -12.78 -27.11
CA GLU A 182 -3.96 -13.86 -28.10
C GLU A 182 -2.99 -15.00 -27.75
N ASP A 183 -3.17 -16.19 -28.31
CA ASP A 183 -2.37 -17.38 -27.99
C ASP A 183 -0.85 -17.10 -28.04
N GLY A 184 -0.20 -17.17 -26.87
CA GLY A 184 1.23 -16.89 -26.68
C GLY A 184 1.67 -15.43 -26.87
N ARG A 185 0.74 -14.46 -26.98
CA ARG A 185 1.04 -13.07 -27.31
C ARG A 185 0.16 -12.07 -26.55
N ILE A 186 0.80 -11.13 -25.87
CA ILE A 186 0.15 -9.99 -25.21
C ILE A 186 0.54 -8.71 -25.95
N THR A 187 -0.44 -7.93 -26.39
CA THR A 187 -0.19 -6.59 -26.93
C THR A 187 -0.43 -5.56 -25.83
N LEU A 188 0.56 -4.71 -25.61
CA LEU A 188 0.55 -3.66 -24.62
C LEU A 188 -0.11 -2.38 -25.14
N GLY A 189 -0.70 -1.64 -24.21
CA GLY A 189 -1.27 -0.32 -24.46
C GLY A 189 -0.26 0.77 -24.79
N SER A 190 0.99 0.57 -24.34
CA SER A 190 2.16 1.41 -24.62
C SER A 190 3.38 0.51 -24.80
N GLY A 191 4.44 1.02 -25.46
CA GLY A 191 5.70 0.28 -25.56
C GLY A 191 6.37 0.08 -24.20
N SER A 192 7.18 -0.97 -24.07
CA SER A 192 8.01 -1.26 -22.89
C SER A 192 8.96 -0.10 -22.59
N ALA A 193 9.20 0.17 -21.31
CA ALA A 193 10.14 1.21 -20.88
C ALA A 193 11.57 0.69 -20.65
N MET A 194 11.76 -0.64 -20.59
CA MET A 194 13.06 -1.29 -20.39
C MET A 194 13.18 -2.53 -21.28
N ASP A 195 14.39 -3.07 -21.34
CA ASP A 195 14.70 -4.34 -22.00
C ASP A 195 14.46 -5.51 -21.03
N PHE A 196 14.07 -6.67 -21.57
CA PHE A 196 13.89 -7.92 -20.83
C PHE A 196 14.41 -9.10 -21.62
N GLU A 197 14.76 -10.16 -20.89
CA GLU A 197 15.28 -11.39 -21.45
C GLU A 197 14.21 -12.50 -21.49
N PRO A 198 14.36 -13.51 -22.36
CA PRO A 198 13.55 -14.72 -22.29
C PRO A 198 13.67 -15.38 -20.91
N GLY A 199 12.54 -15.78 -20.33
CA GLY A 199 12.45 -16.34 -18.98
C GLY A 199 11.96 -15.33 -17.93
N ASP A 200 12.08 -14.03 -18.18
CA ASP A 200 11.56 -13.00 -17.28
C ASP A 200 10.03 -13.14 -17.13
N VAL A 201 9.53 -12.84 -15.93
CA VAL A 201 8.14 -13.09 -15.55
C VAL A 201 7.28 -11.88 -15.87
N VAL A 202 6.22 -12.10 -16.64
CA VAL A 202 5.11 -11.17 -16.85
C VAL A 202 4.02 -11.50 -15.85
N PHE A 203 3.60 -10.54 -15.03
CA PHE A 203 2.62 -10.77 -13.98
C PHE A 203 1.73 -9.55 -13.71
N ASN A 204 0.54 -9.75 -13.12
CA ASN A 204 -0.27 -8.64 -12.63
C ASN A 204 0.17 -8.24 -11.22
N THR A 205 0.40 -6.94 -11.02
CA THR A 205 0.66 -6.37 -9.71
C THR A 205 -0.02 -5.02 -9.61
N THR A 206 -0.86 -4.88 -8.60
CA THR A 206 -1.70 -3.69 -8.45
C THR A 206 -2.11 -3.51 -6.99
N PRO A 207 -2.34 -2.28 -6.50
CA PRO A 207 -3.03 -2.13 -5.24
C PRO A 207 -4.49 -2.61 -5.31
N LEU A 208 -5.11 -3.00 -4.19
CA LEU A 208 -6.56 -3.29 -4.17
C LEU A 208 -7.38 -2.01 -4.40
N ILE A 209 -6.97 -0.91 -3.76
CA ILE A 209 -7.52 0.43 -3.99
C ILE A 209 -6.37 1.41 -4.23
N ALA A 210 -6.50 2.25 -5.26
CA ALA A 210 -5.58 3.34 -5.53
C ALA A 210 -6.32 4.69 -5.52
N ILE A 211 -5.86 5.60 -4.65
CA ILE A 211 -6.25 7.00 -4.63
C ILE A 211 -5.00 7.81 -4.95
N LEU A 212 -4.85 8.25 -6.18
CA LEU A 212 -3.65 8.97 -6.61
C LEU A 212 -3.72 10.46 -6.23
N ASN A 213 -2.56 11.13 -6.24
CA ASN A 213 -2.46 12.58 -6.06
C ASN A 213 -3.41 13.31 -7.01
N ASN A 214 -4.21 14.24 -6.48
CA ASN A 214 -5.17 15.05 -7.23
C ASN A 214 -6.35 14.30 -7.88
N THR A 215 -6.60 13.04 -7.52
CA THR A 215 -7.76 12.30 -8.07
C THR A 215 -9.03 12.64 -7.31
N VAL A 216 -9.02 12.42 -6.00
CA VAL A 216 -10.15 12.66 -5.08
C VAL A 216 -9.62 12.97 -3.69
N ASN A 217 -10.39 13.73 -2.91
CA ASN A 217 -10.13 14.01 -1.49
C ASN A 217 -11.26 13.47 -0.61
N GLY A 218 -11.03 13.34 0.69
CA GLY A 218 -12.09 13.04 1.66
C GLY A 218 -12.63 11.61 1.58
N THR A 219 -11.94 10.69 0.89
CA THR A 219 -12.41 9.30 0.78
C THR A 219 -12.36 8.62 2.16
N ILE A 220 -13.47 7.96 2.52
CA ILE A 220 -13.58 7.20 3.77
C ILE A 220 -13.73 5.72 3.42
N ILE A 221 -12.84 4.89 3.95
CA ILE A 221 -12.89 3.44 3.87
C ILE A 221 -13.19 2.94 5.28
N SER A 222 -14.33 2.27 5.47
CA SER A 222 -14.80 1.89 6.80
C SER A 222 -15.31 0.45 6.85
N ASN A 223 -14.94 -0.32 7.87
CA ASN A 223 -15.43 -1.70 8.06
C ASN A 223 -15.19 -2.60 6.83
N VAL A 224 -14.01 -2.48 6.19
CA VAL A 224 -13.62 -3.29 5.04
C VAL A 224 -12.51 -4.25 5.46
N THR A 225 -12.63 -5.52 5.09
CA THR A 225 -11.52 -6.47 5.17
C THR A 225 -10.75 -6.50 3.85
N PHE A 226 -9.45 -6.22 3.91
CA PHE A 226 -8.52 -6.37 2.80
C PHE A 226 -7.76 -7.70 2.95
N ASP A 227 -8.10 -8.69 2.14
CA ASP A 227 -7.39 -9.98 2.08
C ASP A 227 -6.38 -9.93 0.92
N GLY A 228 -5.09 -9.89 1.24
CA GLY A 228 -4.02 -9.83 0.25
C GLY A 228 -3.82 -11.11 -0.54
N ASN A 229 -4.47 -12.22 -0.14
CA ASN A 229 -4.36 -13.52 -0.79
C ASN A 229 -2.89 -13.96 -0.98
N GLU A 230 -2.05 -13.77 0.03
CA GLU A 230 -0.60 -14.05 -0.02
C GLU A 230 -0.29 -15.45 -0.55
N GLU A 231 -1.04 -16.48 -0.17
CA GLU A 231 -0.82 -17.87 -0.65
C GLU A 231 -0.74 -17.98 -2.18
N ASN A 232 -1.43 -17.08 -2.92
CA ASN A 232 -1.47 -17.05 -4.38
C ASN A 232 -0.81 -15.79 -4.99
N ASN A 233 -0.11 -14.98 -4.17
CA ASN A 233 0.54 -13.73 -4.57
C ASN A 233 1.92 -13.54 -3.89
N ASN A 234 2.59 -14.62 -3.51
CA ASN A 234 3.86 -14.63 -2.78
C ASN A 234 5.09 -14.84 -3.67
N GLU A 235 4.94 -14.65 -4.98
CA GLU A 235 6.07 -14.68 -5.91
C GLU A 235 7.12 -13.64 -5.54
N THR A 236 6.70 -12.55 -4.91
CA THR A 236 7.56 -11.48 -4.43
C THR A 236 6.85 -10.68 -3.36
N ASN A 237 7.62 -10.26 -2.37
CA ASN A 237 7.18 -9.42 -1.26
C ASN A 237 7.70 -7.99 -1.41
N ASP A 238 8.08 -7.59 -2.63
CA ASP A 238 8.61 -6.27 -2.88
C ASP A 238 7.58 -5.19 -2.53
N TRP A 239 8.02 -4.19 -1.76
CA TRP A 239 7.15 -3.17 -1.17
C TRP A 239 6.35 -2.38 -2.22
N ARG A 240 6.85 -2.32 -3.46
CA ARG A 240 6.27 -1.54 -4.55
C ARG A 240 5.05 -2.23 -5.17
N ILE A 241 4.87 -3.51 -4.88
CA ILE A 241 3.91 -4.38 -5.55
C ILE A 241 2.95 -5.01 -4.55
N ASN A 242 1.80 -5.44 -5.06
CA ASN A 242 0.75 -6.10 -4.27
C ASN A 242 0.29 -5.36 -3.00
N THR A 243 0.47 -4.03 -2.95
CA THR A 243 0.02 -3.19 -1.83
C THR A 243 -1.48 -3.34 -1.56
N GLY A 244 -1.93 -3.30 -0.30
CA GLY A 244 -3.37 -3.22 0.00
C GLY A 244 -3.97 -1.89 -0.50
N LEU A 245 -3.58 -0.78 0.13
CA LEU A 245 -4.03 0.57 -0.22
C LEU A 245 -2.86 1.46 -0.66
N ALA A 246 -3.02 2.16 -1.78
CA ALA A 246 -2.14 3.25 -2.19
C ALA A 246 -2.89 4.59 -2.07
N LEU A 247 -2.50 5.42 -1.10
CA LEU A 247 -3.25 6.57 -0.60
C LEU A 247 -2.46 7.89 -0.74
N SER A 248 -2.62 8.56 -1.87
CA SER A 248 -2.00 9.86 -2.16
C SER A 248 -3.02 11.00 -2.30
N GLY A 249 -4.29 10.79 -1.96
CA GLY A 249 -5.28 11.87 -1.85
C GLY A 249 -5.04 12.79 -0.64
N LYS A 250 -6.00 13.69 -0.37
CA LYS A 250 -6.04 14.48 0.89
C LYS A 250 -7.23 14.09 1.74
N ASP A 251 -7.09 14.26 3.05
CA ASP A 251 -8.15 14.07 4.05
C ASP A 251 -8.78 12.67 3.99
N GLN A 252 -7.96 11.66 3.73
CA GLN A 252 -8.40 10.27 3.61
C GLN A 252 -8.57 9.65 5.00
N ILE A 253 -9.58 8.80 5.17
CA ILE A 253 -9.82 8.07 6.42
C ILE A 253 -9.93 6.59 6.13
N VAL A 254 -9.14 5.77 6.82
CA VAL A 254 -9.29 4.32 6.90
C VAL A 254 -9.66 3.99 8.33
N GLU A 255 -10.85 3.44 8.55
CA GLU A 255 -11.32 3.16 9.91
C GLU A 255 -11.98 1.80 10.04
N CYS A 256 -11.90 1.22 11.23
CA CYS A 256 -12.61 -0.02 11.57
C CYS A 256 -12.34 -1.16 10.59
N SER A 257 -11.19 -1.14 9.91
CA SER A 257 -10.88 -2.04 8.80
C SER A 257 -9.88 -3.10 9.24
N SER A 258 -9.69 -4.13 8.44
CA SER A 258 -8.74 -5.20 8.76
C SER A 258 -7.91 -5.57 7.53
N PHE A 259 -6.59 -5.70 7.69
CA PHE A 259 -5.69 -6.21 6.66
C PHE A 259 -5.27 -7.62 7.05
N ILE A 260 -5.43 -8.58 6.14
CA ILE A 260 -5.03 -9.98 6.38
C ILE A 260 -4.28 -10.55 5.19
N ASN A 261 -3.31 -11.43 5.45
CA ASN A 261 -2.56 -12.17 4.43
C ASN A 261 -1.99 -11.26 3.33
N SER A 262 -1.36 -10.14 3.72
CA SER A 262 -0.79 -9.19 2.76
C SER A 262 0.57 -9.71 2.28
N PRO A 263 0.79 -9.92 0.97
CA PRO A 263 2.10 -10.32 0.44
C PRO A 263 3.12 -9.16 0.41
N GLY A 264 2.66 -7.91 0.40
CA GLY A 264 3.50 -6.71 0.45
C GLY A 264 2.97 -5.72 1.47
N GLU A 265 3.16 -4.43 1.19
CA GLU A 265 2.71 -3.33 2.05
C GLU A 265 1.19 -3.32 2.24
N SER A 266 0.72 -3.16 3.47
CA SER A 266 -0.74 -3.08 3.72
C SER A 266 -1.30 -1.74 3.27
N MET A 267 -0.61 -0.65 3.62
CA MET A 267 -0.96 0.72 3.27
C MET A 267 0.30 1.51 2.95
N ILE A 268 0.28 2.26 1.84
CA ILE A 268 1.29 3.26 1.51
C ILE A 268 0.58 4.60 1.34
N GLY A 269 0.99 5.66 2.03
CA GLY A 269 0.38 6.97 1.80
C GLY A 269 0.66 8.09 2.79
N HIS A 270 0.01 9.22 2.51
CA HIS A 270 0.08 10.47 3.28
C HIS A 270 -1.28 11.17 3.31
N ASN A 271 -1.43 12.17 4.19
CA ASN A 271 -2.68 12.92 4.38
C ASN A 271 -3.85 11.97 4.69
N VAL A 272 -3.59 11.05 5.61
CA VAL A 272 -4.46 9.94 5.96
C VAL A 272 -4.57 9.79 7.46
N THR A 273 -5.79 9.56 7.93
CA THR A 273 -6.07 9.07 9.27
C THR A 273 -6.41 7.59 9.18
N VAL A 274 -5.67 6.76 9.90
CA VAL A 274 -5.94 5.34 10.08
C VAL A 274 -6.35 5.13 11.53
N ARG A 275 -7.53 4.58 11.79
CA ARG A 275 -7.99 4.37 13.17
C ARG A 275 -8.79 3.11 13.38
N ASN A 276 -8.74 2.53 14.58
CA ASN A 276 -9.49 1.32 14.93
C ASN A 276 -9.27 0.18 13.91
N THR A 277 -8.08 0.11 13.33
CA THR A 277 -7.77 -0.77 12.19
C THR A 277 -6.79 -1.85 12.62
N THR A 278 -7.00 -3.06 12.14
CA THR A 278 -6.23 -4.23 12.53
C THR A 278 -5.43 -4.80 11.36
N GLY A 279 -4.31 -5.47 11.68
CA GLY A 279 -3.47 -6.17 10.71
C GLY A 279 -3.06 -7.55 11.21
N GLU A 280 -3.15 -8.58 10.37
CA GLU A 280 -2.72 -9.94 10.71
C GLU A 280 -2.04 -10.64 9.52
N ASN A 281 -0.92 -11.34 9.78
CA ASN A 281 -0.16 -12.06 8.76
C ASN A 281 0.23 -11.16 7.58
N LEU A 282 1.04 -10.14 7.85
CA LEU A 282 1.48 -9.13 6.89
C LEU A 282 2.96 -9.34 6.54
N PHE A 283 3.28 -9.48 5.25
CA PHE A 283 4.66 -9.66 4.81
C PHE A 283 5.41 -8.33 4.65
N GLY A 284 4.73 -7.26 4.24
CA GLY A 284 5.24 -5.88 4.31
C GLY A 284 4.85 -5.17 5.61
N SER A 285 4.97 -3.85 5.62
CA SER A 285 4.55 -3.04 6.78
C SER A 285 3.02 -2.99 6.92
N PHE A 286 2.57 -2.60 8.12
CA PHE A 286 1.18 -2.20 8.33
C PHE A 286 0.92 -0.83 7.71
N PHE A 287 1.87 0.10 7.84
CA PHE A 287 1.80 1.41 7.23
C PHE A 287 3.19 1.90 6.80
N HIS A 288 3.30 2.30 5.53
CA HIS A 288 4.49 2.86 4.93
C HIS A 288 4.23 4.32 4.54
N ALA A 289 4.92 5.24 5.20
CA ALA A 289 4.90 6.67 4.91
C ALA A 289 5.91 6.98 3.77
N SER A 290 5.40 7.19 2.56
CA SER A 290 6.22 7.64 1.41
C SER A 290 5.42 8.52 0.44
N ALA A 291 5.92 9.73 0.17
CA ALA A 291 5.34 10.66 -0.81
C ALA A 291 6.36 11.65 -1.38
N LEU A 292 5.92 12.35 -2.43
CA LEU A 292 6.69 13.46 -3.00
C LEU A 292 6.58 14.74 -2.14
N GLU A 293 5.48 14.92 -1.42
CA GLU A 293 5.21 16.08 -0.59
C GLU A 293 4.89 15.63 0.84
N SER A 294 5.39 16.39 1.81
CA SER A 294 5.12 16.16 3.23
C SER A 294 3.63 16.26 3.50
N GLY A 295 3.11 15.32 4.27
CA GLY A 295 1.70 15.25 4.65
C GLY A 295 1.53 14.98 6.14
N THR A 296 0.28 15.04 6.60
CA THR A 296 -0.07 14.66 7.98
C THR A 296 -0.63 13.24 8.00
N ILE A 297 -0.12 12.41 8.89
CA ILE A 297 -0.56 11.04 9.10
C ILE A 297 -0.94 10.88 10.57
N LEU A 298 -2.12 10.32 10.82
CA LEU A 298 -2.57 9.93 12.16
C LEU A 298 -2.87 8.43 12.16
N ILE A 299 -2.25 7.68 13.07
CA ILE A 299 -2.54 6.27 13.34
C ILE A 299 -3.04 6.18 14.78
N GLU A 300 -4.29 5.78 15.00
CA GLU A 300 -4.93 5.81 16.32
C GLU A 300 -5.67 4.51 16.63
N ASN A 301 -5.46 3.93 17.81
CA ASN A 301 -6.15 2.71 18.24
C ASN A 301 -6.04 1.58 17.21
N CYS A 302 -4.87 1.41 16.61
CA CYS A 302 -4.60 0.36 15.64
C CYS A 302 -3.86 -0.80 16.31
N SER A 303 -3.99 -2.00 15.73
CA SER A 303 -3.22 -3.15 16.22
C SER A 303 -2.77 -4.10 15.15
N THR A 304 -1.59 -4.67 15.31
CA THR A 304 -1.09 -5.75 14.44
C THR A 304 -0.72 -7.00 15.23
N ASN A 305 -0.81 -8.14 14.56
CA ASN A 305 -0.32 -9.43 15.02
C ASN A 305 0.33 -10.16 13.83
N ASP A 306 1.64 -10.38 13.87
CA ASP A 306 2.42 -11.02 12.78
C ASP A 306 2.52 -10.11 11.54
N THR A 307 3.47 -9.17 11.55
CA THR A 307 3.67 -8.15 10.50
C THR A 307 5.12 -8.09 10.02
N ASN A 308 5.38 -7.38 8.90
CA ASN A 308 6.69 -7.20 8.27
C ASN A 308 7.57 -8.46 8.26
N LYS A 309 6.97 -9.57 7.82
CA LYS A 309 7.57 -10.91 7.84
C LYS A 309 8.61 -11.12 6.74
N ALA A 310 8.51 -10.38 5.63
CA ALA A 310 9.46 -10.49 4.54
C ALA A 310 10.79 -9.85 4.95
N PRO A 311 11.91 -10.58 4.92
CA PRO A 311 13.21 -9.97 5.21
C PRO A 311 13.59 -8.92 4.16
N PHE A 312 14.43 -7.95 4.55
CA PHE A 312 14.99 -6.93 3.65
C PHE A 312 15.43 -7.51 2.30
N GLY A 313 16.22 -8.59 2.34
CA GLY A 313 16.73 -9.23 1.13
C GLY A 313 15.65 -9.78 0.20
N THR A 314 14.38 -9.92 0.63
CA THR A 314 13.27 -10.36 -0.24
C THR A 314 12.30 -9.24 -0.60
N ASN A 315 12.21 -8.21 0.23
CA ASN A 315 11.32 -7.07 0.02
C ASN A 315 12.03 -5.95 -0.79
N GLY A 316 13.37 -5.92 -0.79
CA GLY A 316 14.13 -4.86 -1.45
C GLY A 316 14.01 -3.50 -0.74
N HIS A 317 13.29 -3.45 0.38
CA HIS A 317 13.17 -2.28 1.25
C HIS A 317 13.10 -2.71 2.72
N ASN A 318 13.56 -1.81 3.59
CA ASN A 318 13.71 -2.07 5.00
C ASN A 318 12.44 -1.69 5.73
N GLU A 319 11.55 -2.66 5.82
CA GLU A 319 10.23 -2.46 6.37
C GLU A 319 10.18 -2.69 7.88
N GLY A 320 9.69 -1.69 8.61
CA GLY A 320 9.19 -1.86 9.97
C GLY A 320 7.72 -2.29 9.96
N THR A 321 7.12 -2.41 11.14
CA THR A 321 5.65 -2.38 11.22
C THR A 321 5.13 -1.05 10.73
N ILE A 322 5.82 0.02 11.13
CA ILE A 322 5.67 1.36 10.60
C ILE A 322 6.95 1.68 9.84
N THR A 323 6.81 1.88 8.54
CA THR A 323 7.95 2.24 7.68
C THR A 323 7.92 3.70 7.35
N LEU A 324 9.08 4.32 7.52
CA LEU A 324 9.37 5.69 7.11
C LEU A 324 10.27 5.60 5.87
N SER A 325 10.04 6.48 4.92
CA SER A 325 10.78 6.52 3.67
C SER A 325 10.77 7.96 3.15
N ASN A 326 10.81 8.17 1.84
CA ASN A 326 10.90 9.50 1.25
C ASN A 326 9.78 10.43 1.75
N ASN A 327 10.17 11.47 2.51
CA ASN A 327 9.31 12.56 2.96
C ASN A 327 8.13 12.12 3.85
N SER A 328 8.40 11.29 4.87
CA SER A 328 7.42 10.72 5.81
C SER A 328 6.45 11.74 6.45
N GLY A 329 6.87 13.00 6.53
CA GLY A 329 6.03 14.10 6.96
C GLY A 329 5.75 14.11 8.46
N ASN A 330 4.55 14.53 8.86
CA ASN A 330 4.16 14.61 10.26
C ASN A 330 3.36 13.37 10.62
N LEU A 331 3.97 12.43 11.33
CA LEU A 331 3.33 11.20 11.78
C LEU A 331 3.00 11.29 13.26
N THR A 332 1.73 11.05 13.59
CA THR A 332 1.30 10.84 14.97
C THR A 332 0.74 9.43 15.11
N ILE A 333 1.26 8.67 16.06
CA ILE A 333 0.74 7.36 16.46
C ILE A 333 0.25 7.47 17.90
N LYS A 334 -0.96 7.00 18.17
CA LYS A 334 -1.46 6.94 19.55
C LYS A 334 -2.31 5.73 19.84
N ASP A 335 -2.29 5.33 21.10
CA ASP A 335 -3.15 4.29 21.67
C ASP A 335 -3.11 2.96 20.89
N SER A 336 -1.96 2.66 20.26
CA SER A 336 -1.84 1.55 19.32
C SER A 336 -0.95 0.43 19.87
N ASN A 337 -1.23 -0.81 19.46
CA ASN A 337 -0.53 -1.99 19.96
C ASN A 337 -0.12 -2.93 18.82
N PHE A 338 1.18 -3.03 18.58
CA PHE A 338 1.76 -3.81 17.50
C PHE A 338 2.52 -5.00 18.07
N THR A 339 2.21 -6.21 17.61
CA THR A 339 2.77 -7.46 18.17
C THR A 339 3.32 -8.38 17.07
N LEU A 340 4.39 -9.12 17.41
CA LEU A 340 5.05 -10.10 16.54
C LEU A 340 5.53 -9.51 15.20
N GLY A 341 6.45 -8.53 15.24
CA GLY A 341 7.04 -7.98 14.02
C GLY A 341 8.24 -8.79 13.54
N GLY A 342 8.27 -9.14 12.26
CA GLY A 342 9.30 -10.00 11.67
C GLY A 342 10.67 -9.33 11.50
N GLN A 343 10.71 -8.01 11.28
CA GLN A 343 11.94 -7.25 11.08
C GLN A 343 12.20 -6.24 12.19
N SER A 344 11.35 -5.22 12.33
CA SER A 344 11.50 -4.14 13.31
C SER A 344 10.18 -3.42 13.58
N ALA A 345 10.12 -2.63 14.66
CA ALA A 345 9.02 -1.70 14.91
C ALA A 345 9.01 -0.57 13.88
N TRP A 346 10.17 0.08 13.72
CA TRP A 346 10.38 1.17 12.76
C TRP A 346 11.26 0.72 11.59
N GLY A 347 10.85 1.07 10.38
CA GLY A 347 11.67 0.96 9.17
C GLY A 347 12.84 1.93 9.19
N VAL A 348 13.46 2.20 8.04
CA VAL A 348 14.59 3.15 7.96
C VAL A 348 14.13 4.52 8.45
N ILE A 349 14.83 5.05 9.44
CA ILE A 349 14.64 6.41 9.95
C ILE A 349 15.74 7.28 9.33
N ALA A 350 15.36 8.39 8.69
CA ALA A 350 16.24 9.31 7.98
C ALA A 350 16.09 10.76 8.49
N GLU A 351 17.01 11.65 8.08
CA GLU A 351 17.13 13.02 8.60
C GLU A 351 15.85 13.89 8.54
N ASP A 352 14.89 13.55 7.68
CA ASP A 352 13.61 14.24 7.52
C ASP A 352 12.50 13.74 8.47
N ASP A 353 12.74 12.66 9.21
CA ASP A 353 11.80 12.03 10.15
C ASP A 353 11.79 12.71 11.54
N CYS A 354 11.83 14.05 11.57
CA CYS A 354 11.86 14.82 12.82
C CYS A 354 10.49 15.07 13.46
N ASN A 355 9.40 14.81 12.74
CA ASN A 355 8.04 15.12 13.20
C ASN A 355 7.23 13.84 13.42
N ILE A 356 7.86 12.86 14.08
CA ILE A 356 7.23 11.60 14.47
C ILE A 356 6.92 11.68 15.96
N ILE A 357 5.65 11.50 16.32
CA ILE A 357 5.17 11.50 17.70
C ILE A 357 4.44 10.18 17.92
N ALA A 358 4.84 9.42 18.94
CA ALA A 358 4.16 8.18 19.30
C ALA A 358 3.85 8.15 20.79
N THR A 359 2.57 8.23 21.17
CA THR A 359 2.11 8.26 22.57
C THR A 359 1.26 7.05 22.90
N ASN A 360 1.35 6.53 24.13
CA ASN A 360 0.60 5.34 24.56
C ASN A 360 0.65 4.18 23.53
N THR A 361 1.81 3.99 22.90
CA THR A 361 2.00 3.04 21.81
C THR A 361 2.93 1.94 22.26
N THR A 362 2.54 0.69 21.99
CA THR A 362 3.33 -0.50 22.36
C THR A 362 3.79 -1.26 21.12
N PHE A 363 5.08 -1.62 21.09
CA PHE A 363 5.62 -2.65 20.20
C PHE A 363 6.10 -3.83 21.05
N ALA A 364 5.49 -5.00 20.86
CA ALA A 364 5.84 -6.23 21.56
C ALA A 364 6.44 -7.26 20.60
N ASP A 365 7.57 -7.87 20.97
CA ASP A 365 8.26 -8.88 20.16
C ASP A 365 8.74 -8.31 18.81
N HIS A 366 9.35 -7.13 18.83
CA HIS A 366 9.95 -6.45 17.68
C HIS A 366 11.39 -6.01 18.00
N PRO A 367 12.35 -6.16 17.07
CA PRO A 367 13.56 -5.34 17.10
C PRO A 367 13.17 -3.86 17.03
N ARG A 368 13.87 -2.99 17.78
CA ARG A 368 13.41 -1.60 17.98
C ARG A 368 13.43 -0.78 16.68
N LYS A 369 14.55 -0.76 15.97
CA LYS A 369 14.77 0.10 14.80
C LYS A 369 15.58 -0.66 13.76
N TYR A 370 15.27 -0.42 12.49
CA TYR A 370 16.17 -0.80 11.41
C TYR A 370 17.12 0.37 11.12
N PHE A 371 18.43 0.11 11.10
CA PHE A 371 19.44 1.08 10.71
C PHE A 371 20.07 0.66 9.39
N LEU A 372 20.08 1.55 8.41
CA LEU A 372 20.97 1.43 7.26
C LEU A 372 22.26 2.15 7.63
N ASP A 373 23.39 1.44 7.64
CA ASP A 373 24.72 2.02 7.95
C ASP A 373 25.08 3.23 7.05
N THR A 374 24.37 3.40 5.93
CA THR A 374 24.59 4.47 4.95
C THR A 374 23.64 5.67 5.10
N VAL A 375 22.63 5.61 5.97
CA VAL A 375 21.67 6.70 6.18
C VAL A 375 22.02 7.41 7.49
N PRO A 376 22.26 8.74 7.48
CA PRO A 376 22.49 9.48 8.71
C PRO A 376 21.30 9.33 9.65
N ASP A 377 21.57 8.99 10.91
CA ASP A 377 20.54 8.94 11.95
C ASP A 377 19.76 10.25 12.01
N ALA A 378 18.45 10.17 12.26
CA ALA A 378 17.62 11.33 12.57
C ALA A 378 17.81 11.71 14.05
N PRO A 379 18.63 12.73 14.39
CA PRO A 379 18.89 13.07 15.80
C PRO A 379 17.66 13.61 16.54
N CYS A 380 16.64 13.98 15.77
CA CYS A 380 15.36 14.53 16.21
C CYS A 380 14.28 13.46 16.38
N PHE A 381 14.49 12.22 15.92
CA PHE A 381 13.51 11.16 16.06
C PHE A 381 13.41 10.76 17.54
N ASP A 382 12.23 10.97 18.12
CA ASP A 382 11.97 10.70 19.52
C ASP A 382 10.88 9.63 19.67
N ASP A 383 11.29 8.48 20.21
CA ASP A 383 10.41 7.37 20.58
C ASP A 383 10.46 7.08 22.08
N SER A 384 10.73 8.09 22.90
CA SER A 384 10.80 7.98 24.37
C SER A 384 9.46 7.59 25.01
N ASP A 385 8.34 7.99 24.41
CA ASP A 385 6.99 7.66 24.84
C ASP A 385 6.46 6.31 24.31
N VAL A 386 7.31 5.57 23.57
CA VAL A 386 6.98 4.25 23.03
C VAL A 386 7.39 3.16 24.01
N THR A 387 6.44 2.28 24.33
CA THR A 387 6.72 1.09 25.15
C THR A 387 7.17 -0.07 24.27
N TYR A 388 8.40 -0.54 24.49
CA TYR A 388 8.92 -1.74 23.85
C TYR A 388 8.94 -2.92 24.82
N THR A 389 8.37 -4.07 24.43
CA THR A 389 8.36 -5.29 25.25
C THR A 389 8.90 -6.48 24.47
N ASN A 390 9.57 -7.41 25.18
CA ASN A 390 10.17 -8.62 24.60
C ASN A 390 11.05 -8.38 23.35
N VAL A 391 11.78 -7.27 23.34
CA VAL A 391 12.64 -6.87 22.21
C VAL A 391 13.68 -7.97 21.94
N PRO A 392 13.65 -8.63 20.78
CA PRO A 392 14.72 -9.52 20.36
C PRO A 392 16.02 -8.72 20.22
N ASN A 393 17.15 -9.37 20.54
CA ASN A 393 18.47 -8.75 20.41
C ASN A 393 18.78 -8.33 18.98
#